data_AF-P74679-F1
#
_entry.id   AF-P74679-F1
#
_cell.length_a   1.000
_cell.length_b   1.000
_cell.length_c   1.000
_cell.angle_alpha   90.00
_cell.angle_beta   90.00
_cell.angle_gamma   90.00
#
_symmetry.space_group_name_H-M   'P 1'
#
loop_
_entity.id
_entity.type
_entity.pdbx_description
1 polymer ?
#
loop_
_entity_poly.entity_id
_entity_poly.type
_entity_poly.pdbx_seq_one_letter_code
_entity_poly.pdbx_strand_id
1 'polypeptide(L)'
;MAGNQPDKLNQAKLIQLEKNQLKLQQEFAALRFFQAQKNNEVQTQSNADLIKEIEVLKQKISQIETVVSRPTAFPADAYPHLIVEQPPPLLDLPISKIIDIYHETPQILEVYCQRVSLLIDQEDVLEKNNVGNFWVMQLKNQGFYLFPRPESFSHFSSLASFAKLFKATNENPGKNYQFTLQAPAKLDVLKIGEKWKLLKAGKIVFGQSPLEYAWQREITTVRTEYEKFNKLLDTRGSAGLDFTLITQYWQQSLMHKYGELVTLAINTCMPIAYAIYKGPMLVPCQILLGANPLVVPGWDRGIPWDTSIYSQFHSKLNKDYLRTTADHPLLPNQIYLRESNGKTHHTWAIAKSYEEATAIVQRLNGHWISLD
;
A
#
# COMPACT_ATOMS: atom_id res chain seq x y z
N MET A 1 -92.59 -78.72 -7.19
CA MET A 1 -92.80 -77.54 -6.32
C MET A 1 -91.93 -77.76 -5.08
N ALA A 2 -90.60 -77.69 -5.15
CA ALA A 2 -89.73 -76.57 -5.51
C ALA A 2 -89.87 -75.42 -4.50
N GLY A 3 -88.86 -75.26 -3.64
CA GLY A 3 -88.81 -74.19 -2.65
C GLY A 3 -87.64 -74.38 -1.69
N ASN A 4 -86.43 -74.45 -2.25
CA ASN A 4 -85.12 -74.21 -1.64
C ASN A 4 -85.21 -73.79 -0.17
N GLN A 5 -84.93 -74.67 0.79
CA GLN A 5 -83.70 -74.71 1.58
C GLN A 5 -82.52 -73.85 1.05
N PRO A 6 -82.35 -72.60 1.53
CA PRO A 6 -81.08 -71.89 1.43
C PRO A 6 -80.63 -71.34 2.80
N ASP A 7 -81.26 -71.75 3.91
CA ASP A 7 -81.13 -71.00 5.17
C ASP A 7 -80.05 -71.53 6.11
N LYS A 8 -79.85 -72.84 6.20
CA LYS A 8 -78.86 -73.38 7.15
C LYS A 8 -77.41 -73.13 6.74
N LEU A 9 -77.11 -73.20 5.44
CA LEU A 9 -75.75 -72.97 4.95
C LEU A 9 -75.36 -71.48 5.01
N ASN A 10 -76.32 -70.58 4.78
CA ASN A 10 -76.09 -69.14 4.88
C ASN A 10 -76.01 -68.66 6.34
N GLN A 11 -76.84 -69.21 7.25
CA GLN A 11 -76.72 -68.92 8.69
C GLN A 11 -75.40 -69.43 9.29
N ALA A 12 -74.95 -70.63 8.94
CA ALA A 12 -73.68 -71.16 9.44
C ALA A 12 -72.48 -70.30 8.97
N LYS A 13 -72.49 -69.85 7.71
CA LYS A 13 -71.47 -68.91 7.20
C LYS A 13 -71.52 -67.56 7.90
N LEU A 14 -72.72 -67.04 8.19
CA LEU A 14 -72.90 -65.77 8.89
C LEU A 14 -72.35 -65.84 10.32
N ILE A 15 -72.68 -66.90 11.07
CA ILE A 15 -72.17 -67.12 12.44
C ILE A 15 -70.65 -67.28 12.43
N GLN A 16 -70.09 -67.96 11.42
CA GLN A 16 -68.64 -68.11 11.30
C GLN A 16 -67.95 -66.79 10.95
N LEU A 17 -68.58 -65.95 10.12
CA LEU A 17 -68.12 -64.59 9.84
C LEU A 17 -68.15 -63.71 11.08
N GLU A 18 -69.22 -63.74 11.87
CA GLU A 18 -69.32 -62.99 13.12
C GLU A 18 -68.27 -63.44 14.15
N LYS A 19 -68.05 -64.75 14.29
CA LYS A 19 -66.98 -65.28 15.16
C LYS A 19 -65.60 -64.83 14.69
N ASN A 20 -65.35 -64.84 13.38
CA ASN A 20 -64.09 -64.37 12.82
C ASN A 20 -63.91 -62.86 13.03
N GLN A 21 -64.97 -62.07 12.87
CA GLN A 21 -64.94 -60.63 13.10
C GLN A 21 -64.67 -60.31 14.59
N LEU A 22 -65.31 -61.03 15.51
CA LEU A 22 -65.06 -60.88 16.94
C LEU A 22 -63.62 -61.26 17.30
N LYS A 23 -63.09 -62.34 16.73
CA LYS A 23 -61.69 -62.75 16.95
C LYS A 23 -60.72 -61.70 16.43
N LEU A 24 -60.95 -61.14 15.24
CA LEU A 24 -60.14 -60.06 14.68
C LEU A 24 -60.19 -58.79 15.55
N GLN A 25 -61.36 -58.43 16.08
CA GLN A 25 -61.49 -57.30 17.00
C GLN A 25 -60.69 -57.52 18.29
N GLN A 26 -60.71 -58.73 18.84
CA GLN A 26 -59.91 -59.07 20.03
C GLN A 26 -58.41 -59.01 19.75
N GLU A 27 -57.95 -59.53 18.59
CA GLU A 27 -56.55 -59.46 18.19
C GLU A 27 -56.08 -58.01 17.99
N PHE A 28 -56.89 -57.15 17.36
CA PHE A 28 -56.57 -55.73 17.23
C PHE A 28 -56.56 -54.99 18.57
N ALA A 29 -57.46 -55.32 19.50
CA ALA A 29 -57.45 -54.75 20.83
C ALA A 29 -56.17 -55.13 21.59
N ALA A 30 -55.75 -56.40 21.50
CA ALA A 30 -54.50 -56.88 22.11
C ALA A 30 -53.26 -56.20 21.50
N LEU A 31 -53.22 -56.03 20.18
CA LEU A 31 -52.12 -55.32 19.49
C LEU A 31 -52.03 -53.85 19.89
N ARG A 32 -53.17 -53.15 20.01
CA ARG A 32 -53.20 -51.76 20.47
C ARG A 32 -52.72 -51.63 21.90
N PHE A 33 -53.13 -52.56 22.79
CA PHE A 33 -52.67 -52.59 24.16
C PHE A 33 -51.15 -52.80 24.25
N PHE A 34 -50.60 -53.73 23.45
CA PHE A 34 -49.17 -54.00 23.41
C PHE A 34 -48.36 -52.82 22.86
N GLN A 35 -48.86 -52.15 21.81
CA GLN A 35 -48.23 -50.93 21.28
C GLN A 35 -48.26 -49.77 22.29
N ALA A 36 -49.36 -49.61 23.02
CA ALA A 36 -49.45 -48.58 24.07
C ALA A 36 -48.47 -48.85 25.22
N GLN A 37 -48.31 -50.10 25.65
CA GLN A 37 -47.30 -50.47 26.65
C GLN A 37 -45.88 -50.20 26.17
N LYS A 38 -45.54 -50.63 24.94
CA LYS A 38 -44.21 -50.41 24.37
C LYS A 38 -43.87 -48.93 24.22
N ASN A 39 -44.83 -48.11 23.81
CA ASN A 39 -44.62 -46.66 23.69
C ASN A 39 -44.40 -46.01 25.08
N ASN A 40 -45.16 -46.42 26.09
CA ASN A 40 -44.96 -45.93 27.46
C ASN A 40 -43.59 -46.31 28.02
N GLU A 41 -43.11 -47.53 27.80
CA GLU A 41 -41.78 -47.99 28.25
C GLU A 41 -40.64 -47.23 27.57
N VAL A 42 -40.74 -46.99 26.26
CA VAL A 42 -39.73 -46.21 25.52
C VAL A 42 -39.69 -44.75 26.02
N GLN A 43 -40.86 -44.18 26.33
CA GLN A 43 -40.98 -42.81 26.80
C GLN A 43 -40.49 -42.63 28.24
N THR A 44 -40.73 -43.60 29.13
CA THR A 44 -40.17 -43.59 30.49
C THR A 44 -38.67 -43.79 30.51
N GLN A 45 -38.12 -44.65 29.64
CA GLN A 45 -36.67 -44.84 29.51
C GLN A 45 -35.98 -43.56 29.04
N SER A 46 -36.50 -42.91 27.99
CA SER A 46 -35.99 -41.63 27.46
C SER A 46 -36.02 -40.51 28.50
N ASN A 47 -37.12 -40.42 29.27
CA ASN A 47 -37.24 -39.44 30.34
C ASN A 47 -36.25 -39.71 31.49
N ALA A 48 -35.98 -40.97 31.83
CA ALA A 48 -35.01 -41.32 32.87
C ALA A 48 -33.56 -40.96 32.46
N ASP A 49 -33.21 -41.13 31.19
CA ASP A 49 -31.89 -40.77 30.67
C ASP A 49 -31.70 -39.24 30.62
N LEU A 50 -32.73 -38.49 30.21
CA LEU A 50 -32.72 -37.02 30.25
C LEU A 50 -32.58 -36.47 31.69
N ILE A 51 -33.24 -37.10 32.66
CA ILE A 51 -33.12 -36.70 34.08
C ILE A 51 -31.68 -36.87 34.58
N LYS A 52 -31.02 -37.99 34.23
CA LYS A 52 -29.61 -38.22 34.59
C LYS A 52 -28.68 -37.20 33.94
N GLU A 53 -28.89 -36.86 32.68
CA GLU A 53 -28.07 -35.87 31.97
C GLU A 53 -28.21 -34.47 32.58
N ILE A 54 -29.43 -34.06 32.95
CA ILE A 54 -29.68 -32.80 33.66
C ILE A 54 -28.95 -32.78 35.01
N GLU A 55 -28.89 -33.89 35.73
CA GLU A 55 -28.22 -33.97 37.04
C GLU A 55 -26.69 -33.87 36.91
N VAL A 56 -26.11 -34.50 35.88
CA VAL A 56 -24.69 -34.33 35.54
C VAL A 56 -24.36 -32.89 35.15
N LEU A 57 -25.21 -32.25 34.35
CA LEU A 57 -25.02 -30.85 33.96
C LEU A 57 -25.12 -29.90 35.16
N LYS A 58 -26.06 -30.13 36.08
CA LYS A 58 -26.15 -29.37 37.33
C LYS A 58 -24.89 -29.51 38.19
N GLN A 59 -24.32 -30.72 38.29
CA GLN A 59 -23.06 -30.93 39.00
C GLN A 59 -21.89 -30.19 38.35
N LYS A 60 -21.78 -30.22 37.01
CA LYS A 60 -20.74 -29.46 36.29
C LYS A 60 -20.87 -27.96 36.48
N ILE A 61 -22.09 -27.42 36.43
CA ILE A 61 -22.36 -26.00 36.68
C ILE A 61 -21.96 -25.63 38.10
N SER A 62 -22.35 -26.44 39.10
CA SER A 62 -21.95 -26.21 40.50
C SER A 62 -20.42 -26.23 40.68
N GLN A 63 -19.70 -27.14 40.00
CA GLN A 63 -18.23 -27.15 40.02
C GLN A 63 -17.65 -25.86 39.43
N ILE A 64 -18.16 -25.39 38.28
CA ILE A 64 -17.72 -24.14 37.66
C ILE A 64 -18.03 -22.94 38.56
N GLU A 65 -19.22 -22.87 39.16
CA GLU A 65 -19.60 -21.82 40.10
C GLU A 65 -18.67 -21.79 41.32
N THR A 66 -18.24 -22.94 41.84
CA THR A 66 -17.25 -22.97 42.95
C THR A 66 -15.87 -22.49 42.54
N VAL A 67 -15.48 -22.67 41.27
CA VAL A 67 -14.21 -22.16 40.72
C VAL A 67 -14.28 -20.65 40.48
N VAL A 68 -15.41 -20.16 39.97
CA VAL A 68 -15.62 -18.73 39.69
C VAL A 68 -15.86 -17.91 40.97
N SER A 69 -16.47 -18.51 42.00
CA SER A 69 -16.77 -17.84 43.28
C SER A 69 -15.58 -17.76 44.24
N ARG A 70 -14.47 -18.45 43.93
CA ARG A 70 -13.20 -18.22 44.62
C ARG A 70 -12.44 -17.14 43.86
N PRO A 71 -12.33 -15.90 44.37
CA PRO A 71 -11.36 -14.97 43.85
C PRO A 71 -9.99 -15.53 44.26
N THR A 72 -9.41 -16.39 43.43
CA THR A 72 -7.97 -16.58 43.46
C THR A 72 -7.41 -15.21 43.16
N ALA A 73 -6.94 -14.52 44.19
CA ALA A 73 -5.95 -13.46 44.03
C ALA A 73 -4.77 -14.13 43.33
N PHE A 74 -4.80 -14.12 41.99
CA PHE A 74 -3.70 -14.59 41.18
C PHE A 74 -2.55 -13.65 41.49
N PRO A 75 -1.46 -14.12 42.13
CA PRO A 75 -0.31 -13.26 42.36
C PRO A 75 0.24 -12.89 40.98
N ALA A 76 0.38 -11.59 40.73
CA ALA A 76 0.96 -11.04 39.50
C ALA A 76 2.35 -11.65 39.17
N ASP A 77 3.00 -12.24 40.17
CA ASP A 77 4.31 -12.88 40.08
C ASP A 77 4.31 -14.22 39.31
N ALA A 78 3.15 -14.83 39.05
CA ALA A 78 3.08 -16.14 38.38
C ALA A 78 3.31 -16.07 36.85
N TYR A 79 3.22 -14.89 36.24
CA TYR A 79 3.40 -14.70 34.79
C TYR A 79 4.22 -13.43 34.49
N PRO A 80 5.53 -13.42 34.81
CA PRO A 80 6.38 -12.26 34.54
C PRO A 80 6.42 -11.90 33.04
N HIS A 81 6.16 -12.86 32.15
CA HIS A 81 6.16 -12.66 30.69
C HIS A 81 4.86 -12.07 30.12
N LEU A 82 3.75 -12.06 30.86
CA LEU A 82 2.51 -11.39 30.45
C LEU A 82 2.44 -9.93 30.94
N ILE A 83 3.36 -9.51 31.80
CA ILE A 83 3.45 -8.16 32.38
C ILE A 83 4.58 -7.33 31.74
N VAL A 84 5.44 -7.95 30.93
CA VAL A 84 6.33 -7.17 30.06
C VAL A 84 5.45 -6.58 28.95
N GLU A 85 5.01 -5.34 29.13
CA GLU A 85 4.50 -4.53 28.02
C GLU A 85 5.56 -4.55 26.92
N GLN A 86 5.33 -5.37 25.88
CA GLN A 86 6.22 -5.38 24.75
C GLN A 86 6.26 -3.97 24.17
N PRO A 87 7.45 -3.44 23.85
CA PRO A 87 7.53 -2.13 23.21
C PRO A 87 6.70 -2.19 21.92
N PRO A 88 5.89 -1.15 21.64
CA PRO A 88 5.01 -1.17 20.49
C PRO A 88 5.82 -1.42 19.21
N PRO A 89 5.26 -2.19 18.27
CA PRO A 89 5.95 -2.50 17.03
C PRO A 89 6.36 -1.22 16.29
N LEU A 90 7.52 -1.26 15.64
CA LEU A 90 8.03 -0.12 14.87
C LEU A 90 7.28 0.02 13.56
N LEU A 91 6.78 1.23 13.28
CA LEU A 91 6.10 1.53 12.02
C LEU A 91 7.11 1.99 10.97
N ASP A 92 7.14 1.30 9.83
CA ASP A 92 7.99 1.59 8.66
C ASP A 92 7.17 2.25 7.55
N LEU A 93 6.67 3.46 7.85
CA LEU A 93 5.92 4.29 6.89
C LEU A 93 6.45 5.71 6.90
N PRO A 94 6.38 6.42 5.76
CA PRO A 94 6.70 7.84 5.73
C PRO A 94 5.67 8.63 6.55
N ILE A 95 6.13 9.67 7.26
CA ILE A 95 5.29 10.51 8.13
C ILE A 95 4.03 11.05 7.43
N SER A 96 4.11 11.35 6.14
CA SER A 96 2.96 11.83 5.36
C SER A 96 1.84 10.80 5.34
N LYS A 97 2.14 9.53 5.11
CA LYS A 97 1.14 8.45 5.09
C LYS A 97 0.55 8.18 6.46
N ILE A 98 1.31 8.38 7.52
CA ILE A 98 0.82 8.22 8.89
C ILE A 98 -0.18 9.33 9.23
N ILE A 99 0.08 10.56 8.77
CA ILE A 99 -0.86 11.67 8.91
C ILE A 99 -2.15 11.36 8.15
N ASP A 100 -2.06 10.83 6.93
CA ASP A 100 -3.23 10.43 6.14
C ASP A 100 -4.07 9.38 6.90
N ILE A 101 -3.44 8.31 7.41
CA ILE A 101 -4.12 7.25 8.20
C ILE A 101 -4.73 7.85 9.48
N TYR A 102 -4.02 8.76 10.14
CA TYR A 102 -4.50 9.42 11.36
C TYR A 102 -5.79 10.24 11.11
N HIS A 103 -5.93 10.84 9.93
CA HIS A 103 -7.15 11.58 9.57
C HIS A 103 -8.29 10.68 9.13
N GLU A 104 -8.01 9.55 8.49
CA GLU A 104 -9.04 8.65 7.95
C GLU A 104 -9.51 7.60 8.98
N THR A 105 -8.57 6.87 9.58
CA THR A 105 -8.83 5.69 10.43
C THR A 105 -7.79 5.59 11.55
N PRO A 106 -7.81 6.53 12.52
CA PRO A 106 -6.77 6.58 13.55
C PRO A 106 -6.77 5.37 14.49
N GLN A 107 -7.84 4.58 14.54
CA GLN A 107 -7.91 3.35 15.34
C GLN A 107 -6.85 2.33 14.92
N ILE A 108 -6.46 2.33 13.64
CA ILE A 108 -5.41 1.44 13.11
C ILE A 108 -4.05 1.74 13.76
N LEU A 109 -3.81 3.02 14.08
CA LEU A 109 -2.54 3.48 14.63
C LEU A 109 -2.42 3.22 16.14
N GLU A 110 -3.52 2.92 16.84
CA GLU A 110 -3.53 2.77 18.30
C GLU A 110 -2.56 1.67 18.78
N VAL A 111 -2.42 0.59 18.02
CA VAL A 111 -1.51 -0.54 18.33
C VAL A 111 -0.03 -0.13 18.33
N TYR A 112 0.30 0.96 17.63
CA TYR A 112 1.68 1.47 17.48
C TYR A 112 1.97 2.65 18.42
N CYS A 113 1.01 3.04 19.25
CA CYS A 113 1.05 4.26 20.04
C CYS A 113 1.21 3.98 21.54
N GLN A 114 1.99 4.83 22.22
CA GLN A 114 2.04 4.90 23.68
C GLN A 114 1.24 6.10 24.16
N ARG A 115 0.33 5.89 25.11
CA ARG A 115 -0.44 6.97 25.71
C ARG A 115 0.42 7.76 26.68
N VAL A 116 0.44 9.08 26.53
CA VAL A 116 1.27 9.98 27.35
C VAL A 116 0.50 11.22 27.78
N SER A 117 0.96 11.82 28.88
CA SER A 117 0.51 13.12 29.39
C SER A 117 1.70 14.03 29.69
N LEU A 118 1.48 15.34 29.63
CA LEU A 118 2.43 16.32 30.12
C LEU A 118 2.58 16.22 31.64
N LEU A 119 3.81 16.27 32.12
CA LEU A 119 4.10 16.32 33.55
C LEU A 119 3.77 17.72 34.08
N ILE A 120 2.98 17.80 35.16
CA ILE A 120 2.49 19.08 35.71
C ILE A 120 3.66 20.00 36.12
N ASP A 121 4.76 19.42 36.60
CA ASP A 121 5.92 20.15 37.12
C ASP A 121 6.98 20.48 36.05
N GLN A 122 6.88 19.92 34.84
CA GLN A 122 7.87 20.11 33.76
C GLN A 122 7.16 20.34 32.43
N GLU A 123 7.12 21.60 31.99
CA GLU A 123 6.25 22.06 30.91
C GLU A 123 6.52 21.44 29.52
N ASP A 124 7.66 20.76 29.32
CA ASP A 124 8.08 20.17 28.04
C ASP A 124 8.26 18.64 28.10
N VAL A 125 8.00 18.01 29.25
CA VAL A 125 8.27 16.58 29.46
C VAL A 125 6.96 15.79 29.47
N LEU A 126 6.91 14.76 28.64
CA LEU A 126 5.81 13.82 28.54
C LEU A 126 6.17 12.52 29.24
N GLU A 127 5.24 11.98 29.99
CA GLU A 127 5.37 10.67 30.65
C GLU A 127 4.28 9.71 30.20
N LYS A 128 4.60 8.42 30.21
CA LYS A 128 3.64 7.36 29.93
C LYS A 128 2.51 7.36 30.96
N ASN A 129 1.27 7.39 30.48
CA ASN A 129 0.08 7.40 31.32
C ASN A 129 -1.09 6.71 30.60
N ASN A 130 -1.79 5.81 31.31
CA ASN A 130 -2.94 5.07 30.77
C ASN A 130 -4.12 5.97 30.34
N VAL A 131 -4.23 7.15 30.94
CA VAL A 131 -5.26 8.17 30.65
C VAL A 131 -4.73 9.29 29.76
N GLY A 132 -3.52 9.13 29.20
CA GLY A 132 -2.86 10.14 28.39
C GLY A 132 -3.71 10.68 27.24
N ASN A 133 -3.71 12.01 27.08
CA ASN A 133 -4.42 12.71 26.00
C ASN A 133 -3.63 12.71 24.68
N PHE A 134 -2.39 12.22 24.69
CA PHE A 134 -1.53 12.21 23.51
C PHE A 134 -0.99 10.81 23.25
N TRP A 135 -0.63 10.57 22.00
CA TRP A 135 0.00 9.36 21.50
C TRP A 135 1.43 9.63 21.07
N VAL A 136 2.36 8.83 21.57
CA VAL A 136 3.75 8.79 21.10
C VAL A 136 3.91 7.60 20.18
N MET A 137 4.46 7.84 18.99
CA MET A 137 4.74 6.80 18.00
C MET A 137 6.23 6.82 17.66
N GLN A 138 6.83 5.64 17.62
CA GLN A 138 8.21 5.46 17.19
C GLN A 138 8.25 5.00 15.73
N LEU A 139 8.91 5.79 14.89
CA LEU A 139 9.04 5.53 13.46
C LEU A 139 10.45 5.05 13.12
N LYS A 140 10.53 4.02 12.29
CA LYS A 140 11.81 3.46 11.87
C LYS A 140 12.63 4.53 11.15
N ASN A 141 13.84 4.77 11.64
CA ASN A 141 14.80 5.77 11.13
C ASN A 141 14.31 7.24 11.11
N GLN A 142 13.17 7.56 11.74
CA GLN A 142 12.60 8.92 11.74
C GLN A 142 12.46 9.49 13.17
N GLY A 143 12.48 8.63 14.20
CA GLY A 143 12.46 9.03 15.61
C GLY A 143 11.05 8.99 16.23
N PHE A 144 10.84 9.79 17.27
CA PHE A 144 9.59 9.82 18.05
C PHE A 144 8.72 11.02 17.69
N TYR A 145 7.43 10.76 17.51
CA TYR A 145 6.45 11.77 17.13
C TYR A 145 5.24 11.74 18.07
N LEU A 146 4.71 12.93 18.36
CA LEU A 146 3.55 13.14 19.20
C LEU A 146 2.33 13.49 18.35
N PHE A 147 1.25 12.76 18.60
CA PHE A 147 -0.06 12.96 18.00
C PHE A 147 -1.09 13.23 19.09
N PRO A 148 -2.07 14.11 18.86
CA PRO A 148 -3.25 14.19 19.73
C PRO A 148 -4.05 12.88 19.68
N ARG A 149 -4.70 12.48 20.77
CA ARG A 149 -5.59 11.30 20.75
C ARG A 149 -6.94 11.65 20.11
N PRO A 150 -7.48 10.86 19.15
CA PRO A 150 -8.72 11.20 18.46
C PRO A 150 -9.97 11.34 19.34
N GLU A 151 -10.10 10.50 20.37
CA GLU A 151 -11.31 10.48 21.20
C GLU A 151 -11.43 11.70 22.13
N SER A 152 -10.38 12.50 22.26
CA SER A 152 -10.34 13.68 23.14
C SER A 152 -10.51 15.01 22.38
N PHE A 153 -10.89 14.96 21.10
CA PHE A 153 -10.99 16.12 20.20
C PHE A 153 -11.84 17.29 20.70
N SER A 154 -12.96 17.01 21.36
CA SER A 154 -13.84 18.04 21.95
C SER A 154 -13.21 18.80 23.12
N HIS A 155 -12.21 18.21 23.79
CA HIS A 155 -11.61 18.76 25.01
C HIS A 155 -10.24 19.41 24.78
N PHE A 156 -9.54 19.18 23.65
CA PHE A 156 -8.21 19.75 23.45
C PHE A 156 -8.17 21.26 23.34
N SER A 157 -9.23 21.88 22.83
CA SER A 157 -9.32 23.33 22.70
C SER A 157 -9.30 24.05 24.05
N SER A 158 -9.70 23.39 25.13
CA SER A 158 -9.66 23.94 26.49
C SER A 158 -8.42 23.50 27.29
N LEU A 159 -7.63 22.56 26.77
CA LEU A 159 -6.44 22.06 27.45
C LEU A 159 -5.26 23.01 27.23
N ALA A 160 -4.84 23.72 28.28
CA ALA A 160 -3.64 24.54 28.29
C ALA A 160 -2.37 23.76 27.85
N SER A 161 -2.35 22.45 28.09
CA SER A 161 -1.28 21.54 27.66
C SER A 161 -1.22 21.37 26.14
N PHE A 162 -2.35 21.49 25.43
CA PHE A 162 -2.41 21.36 23.98
C PHE A 162 -1.77 22.55 23.26
N ALA A 163 -2.04 23.77 23.74
CA ALA A 163 -1.45 25.00 23.21
C ALA A 163 0.09 25.05 23.35
N LYS A 164 0.65 24.35 24.36
CA LYS A 164 2.09 24.23 24.56
C LYS A 164 2.77 23.30 23.54
N LEU A 165 2.09 22.21 23.17
CA LEU A 165 2.64 21.16 22.31
C LEU A 165 2.41 21.41 20.82
N PHE A 166 1.34 22.14 20.47
CA PHE A 166 0.92 22.39 19.08
C PHE A 166 0.66 23.87 18.82
N LYS A 167 1.23 24.37 17.73
CA LYS A 167 0.95 25.72 17.22
C LYS A 167 -0.30 25.67 16.34
N ALA A 168 -1.32 26.43 16.72
CA ALA A 168 -2.54 26.60 15.95
C ALA A 168 -2.41 27.79 14.99
N THR A 169 -2.89 27.63 13.75
CA THR A 169 -2.86 28.72 12.75
C THR A 169 -4.16 29.53 12.72
N ASN A 170 -5.27 28.97 13.20
CA ASN A 170 -6.57 29.64 13.34
C ASN A 170 -6.99 29.60 14.82
N GLU A 171 -6.85 30.71 15.55
CA GLU A 171 -7.07 30.76 17.00
C GLU A 171 -8.55 30.86 17.42
N ASN A 172 -9.47 31.02 16.46
CA ASN A 172 -10.91 31.10 16.72
C ASN A 172 -11.61 29.80 16.28
N PRO A 173 -11.65 28.76 17.13
CA PRO A 173 -12.59 27.68 16.93
C PRO A 173 -13.98 28.29 17.11
N GLY A 174 -14.76 28.38 16.03
CA GLY A 174 -16.21 28.53 16.19
C GLY A 174 -16.79 27.36 17.00
N LYS A 175 -18.11 27.19 17.00
CA LYS A 175 -18.79 26.06 17.68
C LYS A 175 -18.29 24.64 17.28
N ASN A 176 -17.45 24.53 16.26
CA ASN A 176 -16.83 23.29 15.81
C ASN A 176 -15.35 23.21 16.24
N TYR A 177 -15.08 22.37 17.24
CA TYR A 177 -13.73 22.05 17.74
C TYR A 177 -12.96 21.05 16.86
N GLN A 178 -13.29 20.98 15.57
CA GLN A 178 -12.56 20.12 14.63
C GLN A 178 -11.25 20.77 14.23
N PHE A 179 -10.19 19.96 14.16
CA PHE A 179 -8.89 20.39 13.67
C PHE A 179 -8.25 19.36 12.74
N THR A 180 -7.38 19.85 11.88
CA THR A 180 -6.53 19.05 11.00
C THR A 180 -5.09 19.13 11.47
N LEU A 181 -4.47 17.97 11.69
CA LEU A 181 -3.05 17.86 12.02
C LEU A 181 -2.21 18.04 10.74
N GLN A 182 -1.49 19.16 10.61
CA GLN A 182 -0.57 19.38 9.48
C GLN A 182 0.79 18.74 9.72
N ALA A 183 1.28 18.81 10.96
CA ALA A 183 2.57 18.23 11.33
C ALA A 183 2.52 17.75 12.79
N PRO A 184 2.88 16.50 13.07
CA PRO A 184 3.02 16.02 14.45
C PRO A 184 4.20 16.71 15.15
N ALA A 185 4.15 16.76 16.48
CA ALA A 185 5.25 17.29 17.26
C ALA A 185 6.40 16.28 17.26
N LYS A 186 7.65 16.76 17.24
CA LYS A 186 8.83 15.89 17.31
C LYS A 186 9.34 15.82 18.74
N LEU A 187 9.66 14.61 19.18
CA LEU A 187 10.13 14.32 20.52
C LEU A 187 11.57 13.82 20.52
N ASP A 188 12.23 14.06 21.65
CA ASP A 188 13.50 13.44 22.03
C ASP A 188 13.29 12.50 23.22
N VAL A 189 14.12 11.47 23.33
CA VAL A 189 13.96 10.45 24.38
C VAL A 189 14.80 10.82 25.59
N LEU A 190 14.14 11.00 26.74
CA LEU A 190 14.84 11.12 28.02
C LEU A 190 15.03 9.73 28.65
N LYS A 191 13.97 8.92 28.63
CA LYS A 191 14.00 7.53 29.10
C LYS A 191 13.13 6.68 28.18
N ILE A 192 13.75 5.69 27.53
CA ILE A 192 13.10 4.84 26.53
C ILE A 192 11.84 4.20 27.14
N GLY A 193 10.70 4.40 26.48
CA GLY A 193 9.41 3.82 26.87
C GLY A 193 8.71 4.49 28.06
N GLU A 194 9.32 5.50 28.68
CA GLU A 194 8.75 6.16 29.86
C GLU A 194 8.64 7.68 29.73
N LYS A 195 9.69 8.37 29.25
CA LYS A 195 9.77 9.83 29.26
C LYS A 195 10.34 10.41 27.97
N TRP A 196 9.68 11.45 27.47
CA TRP A 196 10.06 12.16 26.26
C TRP A 196 10.08 13.66 26.51
N LYS A 197 10.93 14.39 25.78
CA LYS A 197 10.97 15.84 25.79
C LYS A 197 10.52 16.39 24.44
N LEU A 198 9.75 17.47 24.45
CA LEU A 198 9.39 18.18 23.22
C LEU A 198 10.65 18.79 22.57
N LEU A 199 10.94 18.41 21.33
CA LEU A 199 12.02 18.99 20.53
C LEU A 199 11.49 20.03 19.55
N LYS A 200 10.32 19.76 18.94
CA LYS A 200 9.65 20.68 18.02
C LYS A 200 8.14 20.58 18.16
N ALA A 201 7.49 21.71 18.41
CA ALA A 201 6.03 21.80 18.44
C ALA A 201 5.39 21.38 17.12
N GLY A 202 4.25 20.68 17.22
CA GLY A 202 3.44 20.31 16.07
C GLY A 202 2.67 21.50 15.49
N LYS A 203 2.00 21.28 14.36
CA LYS A 203 1.16 22.29 13.69
C LYS A 203 -0.23 21.74 13.43
N ILE A 204 -1.23 22.53 13.79
CA ILE A 204 -2.65 22.20 13.60
C ILE A 204 -3.41 23.40 13.02
N VAL A 205 -4.53 23.09 12.38
CA VAL A 205 -5.47 24.08 11.84
C VAL A 205 -6.86 23.78 12.35
N PHE A 206 -7.48 24.71 13.07
CA PHE A 206 -8.87 24.61 13.51
C PHE A 206 -9.84 25.08 12.42
N GLY A 207 -11.05 24.52 12.45
CA GLY A 207 -12.18 24.97 11.62
C GLY A 207 -12.24 24.36 10.22
N GLN A 208 -11.40 23.39 9.91
CA GLN A 208 -11.45 22.61 8.67
C GLN A 208 -11.68 21.14 9.01
N SER A 209 -12.57 20.46 8.29
CA SER A 209 -12.66 19.01 8.38
C SER A 209 -11.38 18.40 7.75
N PRO A 210 -10.83 17.32 8.32
CA PRO A 210 -9.63 16.68 7.75
C PRO A 210 -9.80 16.29 6.28
N LEU A 211 -11.00 15.83 5.91
CA LEU A 211 -11.37 15.51 4.54
C LEU A 211 -11.31 16.76 3.64
N GLU A 212 -11.93 17.87 4.04
CA GLU A 212 -11.92 19.09 3.24
C GLU A 212 -10.50 19.64 3.02
N TYR A 213 -9.64 19.59 4.04
CA TYR A 213 -8.24 20.00 3.90
C TYR A 213 -7.46 19.08 2.94
N ALA A 214 -7.65 17.77 3.04
CA ALA A 214 -7.03 16.81 2.12
C ALA A 214 -7.44 17.08 0.67
N TRP A 215 -8.74 17.28 0.44
CA TRP A 215 -9.29 17.64 -0.87
C TRP A 215 -8.75 18.98 -1.38
N GLN A 216 -8.68 20.02 -0.54
CA GLN A 216 -8.11 21.32 -0.93
C GLN A 216 -6.64 21.19 -1.35
N ARG A 217 -5.87 20.38 -0.62
CA ARG A 217 -4.46 20.12 -0.94
C ARG A 217 -4.33 19.37 -2.25
N GLU A 218 -5.17 18.37 -2.49
CA GLU A 218 -5.20 17.62 -3.75
C GLU A 218 -5.56 18.54 -4.93
N ILE A 219 -6.62 19.33 -4.81
CA ILE A 219 -7.02 20.33 -5.81
C ILE A 219 -5.89 21.31 -6.10
N THR A 220 -5.19 21.79 -5.07
CA THR A 220 -4.06 22.72 -5.24
C THR A 220 -2.92 22.04 -5.99
N THR A 221 -2.63 20.79 -5.66
CA THR A 221 -1.59 20.00 -6.33
C THR A 221 -1.93 19.82 -7.81
N VAL A 222 -3.15 19.37 -8.11
CA VAL A 222 -3.64 19.21 -9.50
C VAL A 222 -3.59 20.54 -10.25
N ARG A 223 -3.99 21.66 -9.64
CA ARG A 223 -3.88 22.99 -10.28
C ARG A 223 -2.43 23.35 -10.60
N THR A 224 -1.50 23.13 -9.69
CA THR A 224 -0.09 23.43 -9.94
C THR A 224 0.52 22.55 -11.03
N GLU A 225 0.10 21.29 -11.11
CA GLU A 225 0.53 20.38 -12.18
C GLU A 225 -0.07 20.80 -13.53
N TYR A 226 -1.34 21.19 -13.54
CA TYR A 226 -2.00 21.73 -14.72
C TYR A 226 -1.34 23.02 -15.23
N GLU A 227 -0.98 23.95 -14.34
CA GLU A 227 -0.24 25.16 -14.71
C GLU A 227 1.15 24.85 -15.29
N LYS A 228 1.88 23.88 -14.73
CA LYS A 228 3.15 23.42 -15.29
C LYS A 228 2.95 22.84 -16.68
N PHE A 229 1.90 22.04 -16.87
CA PHE A 229 1.55 21.44 -18.15
C PHE A 229 1.20 22.52 -19.19
N ASN A 230 0.40 23.53 -18.82
CA ASN A 230 0.08 24.65 -19.70
C ASN A 230 1.32 25.45 -20.09
N LYS A 231 2.24 25.72 -19.15
CA LYS A 231 3.52 26.36 -19.49
C LYS A 231 4.34 25.55 -20.48
N LEU A 232 4.33 24.21 -20.36
CA LEU A 232 5.01 23.33 -21.31
C LEU A 232 4.34 23.38 -22.69
N LEU A 233 3.00 23.40 -22.74
CA LEU A 233 2.24 23.58 -23.98
C LEU A 233 2.52 24.93 -24.63
N ASP A 234 2.55 26.03 -23.86
CA ASP A 234 2.83 27.36 -24.39
C ASP A 234 4.25 27.47 -24.94
N THR A 235 5.21 26.78 -24.32
CA THR A 235 6.63 26.83 -24.72
C THR A 235 6.93 25.95 -25.94
N ARG A 236 6.24 24.81 -26.11
CA ARG A 236 6.58 23.79 -27.13
C ARG A 236 5.49 23.54 -28.17
N GLY A 237 4.27 24.04 -27.96
CA GLY A 237 3.08 23.66 -28.72
C GLY A 237 2.65 22.20 -28.48
N SER A 238 1.44 21.83 -28.90
CA SER A 238 0.91 20.46 -28.78
C SER A 238 1.78 19.43 -29.51
N ALA A 239 2.19 19.74 -30.75
CA ALA A 239 3.05 18.87 -31.56
C ALA A 239 4.44 18.64 -30.93
N GLY A 240 5.01 19.64 -30.25
CA GLY A 240 6.29 19.49 -29.54
C GLY A 240 6.17 18.65 -28.26
N LEU A 241 5.00 18.64 -27.63
CA LEU A 241 4.72 17.84 -26.44
C LEU A 241 4.48 16.37 -26.78
N ASP A 242 3.67 16.09 -27.82
CA ASP A 242 3.49 14.74 -28.36
C ASP A 242 4.83 14.13 -28.76
N PHE A 243 5.66 14.92 -29.44
CA PHE A 243 7.00 14.50 -29.83
C PHE A 243 7.89 14.21 -28.62
N THR A 244 7.86 15.04 -27.56
CA THR A 244 8.63 14.81 -26.33
C THR A 244 8.20 13.50 -25.64
N LEU A 245 6.89 13.28 -25.51
CA LEU A 245 6.33 12.07 -24.89
C LEU A 245 6.71 10.82 -25.67
N ILE A 246 6.55 10.85 -26.99
CA ILE A 246 6.94 9.75 -27.88
C ILE A 246 8.42 9.46 -27.74
N THR A 247 9.28 10.49 -27.74
CA THR A 247 10.74 10.34 -27.59
C THR A 247 11.12 9.72 -26.24
N GLN A 248 10.52 10.18 -25.14
CA GLN A 248 10.75 9.62 -23.81
C GLN A 248 10.30 8.15 -23.73
N TYR A 249 9.13 7.84 -24.30
CA TYR A 249 8.64 6.48 -24.38
C TYR A 249 9.61 5.56 -25.14
N TRP A 250 10.16 6.02 -26.27
CA TRP A 250 11.16 5.26 -27.02
C TRP A 250 12.44 5.04 -26.23
N GLN A 251 12.96 6.08 -25.57
CA GLN A 251 14.15 5.97 -24.73
C GLN A 251 13.95 4.95 -23.61
N GLN A 252 12.82 4.99 -22.92
CA GLN A 252 12.48 4.01 -21.87
C GLN A 252 12.35 2.59 -22.43
N SER A 253 11.70 2.44 -23.58
CA SER A 253 11.53 1.15 -24.25
C SER A 253 12.87 0.54 -24.67
N LEU A 254 13.79 1.35 -25.20
CA LEU A 254 15.15 0.92 -25.53
C LEU A 254 15.95 0.58 -24.28
N MET A 255 15.82 1.35 -23.20
CA MET A 255 16.46 1.05 -21.92
C MET A 255 15.98 -0.28 -21.33
N HIS A 256 14.69 -0.55 -21.42
CA HIS A 256 14.13 -1.83 -20.99
C HIS A 256 14.64 -3.00 -21.85
N LYS A 257 14.76 -2.79 -23.16
CA LYS A 257 15.14 -3.84 -24.11
C LYS A 257 16.64 -4.13 -24.15
N TYR A 258 17.48 -3.11 -24.06
CA TYR A 258 18.94 -3.22 -24.28
C TYR A 258 19.77 -2.80 -23.05
N GLY A 259 19.13 -2.42 -21.94
CA GLY A 259 19.80 -1.98 -20.72
C GLY A 259 20.13 -0.49 -20.72
N GLU A 260 21.02 -0.06 -19.82
CA GLU A 260 21.38 1.35 -19.72
C GLU A 260 22.15 1.84 -20.95
N LEU A 261 21.92 3.10 -21.31
CA LEU A 261 22.70 3.82 -22.29
C LEU A 261 24.14 3.98 -21.76
N VAL A 262 25.12 3.58 -22.58
CA VAL A 262 26.54 3.73 -22.26
C VAL A 262 27.06 5.03 -22.83
N THR A 263 26.79 5.29 -24.11
CA THR A 263 27.25 6.51 -24.79
C THR A 263 26.48 6.74 -26.09
N LEU A 264 26.50 7.99 -26.58
CA LEU A 264 26.12 8.36 -27.94
C LEU A 264 27.33 8.87 -28.70
N ALA A 265 27.46 8.45 -29.96
CA ALA A 265 28.40 8.99 -30.92
C ALA A 265 27.65 9.82 -31.96
N ILE A 266 28.06 11.07 -32.15
CA ILE A 266 27.48 12.01 -33.11
C ILE A 266 28.53 12.33 -34.15
N ASN A 267 28.26 12.05 -35.42
CA ASN A 267 29.14 12.45 -36.50
C ASN A 267 29.09 13.98 -36.61
N THR A 268 30.24 14.63 -36.58
CA THR A 268 30.29 16.09 -36.66
C THR A 268 30.38 16.60 -38.10
N CYS A 269 30.70 15.72 -39.05
CA CYS A 269 30.80 16.02 -40.47
C CYS A 269 29.47 15.77 -41.21
N MET A 270 28.56 14.99 -40.62
CA MET A 270 27.27 14.59 -41.19
C MET A 270 26.21 14.46 -40.10
N PRO A 271 24.91 14.69 -40.37
CA PRO A 271 23.85 14.59 -39.37
C PRO A 271 23.46 13.14 -39.06
N ILE A 272 24.42 12.37 -38.54
CA ILE A 272 24.27 10.95 -38.19
C ILE A 272 24.66 10.77 -36.72
N ALA A 273 23.86 10.04 -35.96
CA ALA A 273 24.19 9.69 -34.57
C ALA A 273 23.81 8.25 -34.25
N TYR A 274 24.51 7.66 -33.29
CA TYR A 274 24.29 6.30 -32.81
C TYR A 274 24.33 6.25 -31.29
N ALA A 275 23.42 5.50 -30.68
CA ALA A 275 23.39 5.20 -29.26
C ALA A 275 23.88 3.78 -28.99
N ILE A 276 24.73 3.63 -27.99
CA ILE A 276 25.31 2.35 -27.57
C ILE A 276 24.74 2.00 -26.21
N TYR A 277 24.07 0.86 -26.12
CA TYR A 277 23.48 0.35 -24.88
C TYR A 277 24.31 -0.83 -24.34
N LYS A 278 24.19 -1.11 -23.03
CA LYS A 278 24.91 -2.21 -22.35
C LYS A 278 24.74 -3.59 -23.00
N GLY A 279 23.64 -3.82 -23.71
CA GLY A 279 23.29 -5.07 -24.38
C GLY A 279 24.00 -5.35 -25.72
N PRO A 280 25.30 -5.04 -25.86
CA PRO A 280 25.99 -4.67 -27.12
C PRO A 280 25.08 -4.38 -28.33
N MET A 281 24.19 -3.39 -28.21
CA MET A 281 23.31 -2.98 -29.31
C MET A 281 23.61 -1.53 -29.69
N LEU A 282 23.84 -1.33 -30.99
CA LEU A 282 23.97 -0.02 -31.59
C LEU A 282 22.62 0.37 -32.19
N VAL A 283 22.07 1.49 -31.73
CA VAL A 283 20.76 1.99 -32.15
C VAL A 283 20.97 3.28 -32.94
N PRO A 284 20.55 3.37 -34.21
CA PRO A 284 20.59 4.62 -34.95
C PRO A 284 19.75 5.68 -34.25
N CYS A 285 20.25 6.91 -34.19
CA CYS A 285 19.54 8.06 -33.68
C CYS A 285 19.13 8.95 -34.83
N GLN A 286 17.93 9.53 -34.74
CA GLN A 286 17.47 10.52 -35.70
C GLN A 286 17.90 11.90 -35.23
N ILE A 287 18.54 12.66 -36.12
CA ILE A 287 18.87 14.07 -35.88
C ILE A 287 17.83 14.91 -36.60
N LEU A 288 17.01 15.62 -35.82
CA LEU A 288 16.03 16.55 -36.36
C LEU A 288 16.71 17.91 -36.53
N LEU A 289 16.96 18.28 -37.78
CA LEU A 289 17.51 19.58 -38.14
C LEU A 289 16.36 20.56 -38.32
N GLY A 290 16.23 21.51 -37.38
CA GLY A 290 15.22 22.57 -37.41
C GLY A 290 15.74 23.81 -36.68
N ALA A 291 14.86 24.76 -36.34
CA ALA A 291 15.24 25.94 -35.57
C ALA A 291 15.88 25.57 -34.21
N ASN A 292 15.44 24.45 -33.62
CA ASN A 292 16.03 23.85 -32.44
C ASN A 292 16.40 22.39 -32.74
N PRO A 293 17.66 22.11 -33.14
CA PRO A 293 18.08 20.76 -33.44
C PRO A 293 17.96 19.83 -32.23
N LEU A 294 17.61 18.58 -32.49
CA LEU A 294 17.39 17.56 -31.45
C LEU A 294 17.93 16.21 -31.89
N VAL A 295 18.52 15.46 -30.96
CA VAL A 295 18.91 14.06 -31.16
C VAL A 295 17.92 13.18 -30.43
N VAL A 296 17.27 12.27 -31.17
CA VAL A 296 16.31 11.32 -30.60
C VAL A 296 16.68 9.89 -30.92
N PRO A 297 16.33 8.91 -30.07
CA PRO A 297 16.43 7.50 -30.43
C PRO A 297 15.67 7.24 -31.73
N GLY A 298 16.30 6.55 -32.67
CA GLY A 298 15.63 6.05 -33.86
C GLY A 298 14.73 4.87 -33.50
N TRP A 299 13.66 4.70 -34.28
CA TRP A 299 12.70 3.61 -34.10
C TRP A 299 13.24 2.25 -34.58
N ASP A 300 14.35 2.24 -35.31
CA ASP A 300 14.83 1.05 -36.00
C ASP A 300 15.41 -0.01 -35.05
N ARG A 301 15.39 -1.26 -35.50
CA ARG A 301 15.96 -2.40 -34.77
C ARG A 301 17.45 -2.13 -34.55
N GLY A 302 17.84 -2.06 -33.28
CA GLY A 302 19.24 -2.06 -32.87
C GLY A 302 20.00 -3.16 -33.59
N ILE A 303 21.16 -2.82 -34.13
CA ILE A 303 22.04 -3.74 -34.84
C ILE A 303 22.99 -4.33 -33.78
N PRO A 304 23.11 -5.66 -33.69
CA PRO A 304 24.10 -6.29 -32.83
C PRO A 304 25.49 -5.73 -33.11
N TRP A 305 26.17 -5.30 -32.04
CA TRP A 305 27.41 -4.56 -32.11
C TRP A 305 28.47 -5.20 -33.00
N ASP A 306 28.59 -6.53 -32.92
CA ASP A 306 29.53 -7.40 -33.60
C ASP A 306 29.32 -7.50 -35.12
N THR A 307 28.08 -7.37 -35.56
CA THR A 307 27.67 -7.48 -36.97
C THR A 307 27.50 -6.12 -37.67
N SER A 308 27.59 -5.04 -36.90
CA SER A 308 27.56 -3.68 -37.45
C SER A 308 28.79 -3.43 -38.33
N ILE A 309 28.63 -2.63 -39.40
CA ILE A 309 29.77 -2.08 -40.14
C ILE A 309 30.72 -1.31 -39.21
N TYR A 310 30.21 -0.83 -38.07
CA TYR A 310 30.96 -0.12 -37.04
C TYR A 310 31.65 -1.06 -36.00
N SER A 311 31.49 -2.38 -36.10
CA SER A 311 32.02 -3.35 -35.12
C SER A 311 33.55 -3.38 -35.04
N GLN A 312 34.21 -3.30 -36.21
CA GLN A 312 35.67 -3.23 -36.32
C GLN A 312 36.23 -1.94 -35.70
N PHE A 313 35.42 -0.88 -35.66
CA PHE A 313 35.82 0.47 -35.26
C PHE A 313 35.90 0.65 -33.74
N HIS A 314 35.03 -0.01 -32.96
CA HIS A 314 35.02 0.15 -31.49
C HIS A 314 35.60 -1.02 -30.69
N SER A 315 36.03 -2.12 -31.33
CA SER A 315 36.96 -3.06 -30.65
C SER A 315 38.24 -2.35 -30.16
N LYS A 316 38.57 -1.21 -30.79
CA LYS A 316 39.62 -0.26 -30.40
C LYS A 316 39.17 0.86 -29.45
N LEU A 317 37.86 1.08 -29.24
CA LEU A 317 37.35 2.13 -28.33
C LEU A 317 37.77 1.90 -26.88
N ASN A 318 38.02 0.64 -26.51
CA ASN A 318 38.53 0.28 -25.19
C ASN A 318 40.02 0.59 -25.01
N LYS A 319 40.75 1.00 -26.05
CA LYS A 319 42.22 1.13 -25.94
C LYS A 319 42.77 2.53 -26.03
N ASP A 320 42.16 3.49 -26.71
CA ASP A 320 42.71 4.87 -26.72
C ASP A 320 41.63 5.92 -27.04
N TYR A 321 41.10 6.60 -26.03
CA TYR A 321 40.39 7.87 -26.19
C TYR A 321 41.40 8.95 -26.58
N LEU A 322 41.81 8.99 -27.85
CA LEU A 322 42.71 10.04 -28.32
C LEU A 322 41.95 11.36 -28.44
N ARG A 323 42.25 12.32 -27.55
CA ARG A 323 42.02 13.74 -27.84
C ARG A 323 42.88 14.11 -29.06
N THR A 324 42.35 13.98 -30.27
CA THR A 324 43.13 14.24 -31.49
C THR A 324 43.11 15.69 -31.96
N THR A 325 42.44 16.62 -31.28
CA THR A 325 42.46 18.04 -31.68
C THR A 325 42.40 18.99 -30.48
N ALA A 326 42.97 20.18 -30.67
CA ALA A 326 42.79 21.33 -29.80
C ALA A 326 41.28 21.66 -29.66
N ASP A 327 40.88 22.23 -28.51
CA ASP A 327 39.50 22.61 -28.22
C ASP A 327 38.80 23.24 -29.43
N HIS A 328 37.77 22.57 -29.94
CA HIS A 328 37.00 23.11 -31.06
C HIS A 328 36.29 24.39 -30.60
N PRO A 329 36.34 25.50 -31.36
CA PRO A 329 35.79 26.78 -30.93
C PRO A 329 34.29 26.72 -30.58
N LEU A 330 33.53 25.82 -31.23
CA LEU A 330 32.10 25.62 -30.94
C LEU A 330 31.83 24.53 -29.89
N LEU A 331 32.80 23.68 -29.58
CA LEU A 331 32.64 22.50 -28.73
C LEU A 331 33.88 22.32 -27.82
N PRO A 332 34.11 23.25 -26.88
CA PRO A 332 35.26 23.18 -25.98
C PRO A 332 35.13 21.98 -25.05
N ASN A 333 36.26 21.31 -24.76
CA ASN A 333 36.37 20.13 -23.89
C ASN A 333 35.58 18.89 -24.35
N GLN A 334 35.06 18.86 -25.58
CA GLN A 334 34.32 17.71 -26.09
C GLN A 334 35.26 16.54 -26.41
N ILE A 335 34.85 15.32 -26.08
CA ILE A 335 35.59 14.11 -26.45
C ILE A 335 35.25 13.74 -27.89
N TYR A 336 36.28 13.51 -28.69
CA TYR A 336 36.16 13.12 -30.09
C TYR A 336 36.81 11.78 -30.39
N LEU A 337 36.32 11.12 -31.42
CA LEU A 337 36.93 9.98 -32.07
C LEU A 337 37.06 10.28 -33.56
N ARG A 338 38.28 10.35 -34.08
CA ARG A 338 38.52 10.50 -35.53
C ARG A 338 38.72 9.13 -36.16
N GLU A 339 37.97 8.89 -37.22
CA GLU A 339 37.98 7.69 -38.03
C GLU A 339 38.48 8.03 -39.43
N SER A 340 39.31 7.17 -40.02
CA SER A 340 39.68 7.26 -41.43
C SER A 340 39.53 5.90 -42.08
N ASN A 341 38.71 5.81 -43.12
CA ASN A 341 38.58 4.62 -43.95
C ASN A 341 39.46 4.68 -45.21
N GLY A 342 40.49 5.55 -45.20
CA GLY A 342 41.40 5.79 -46.32
C GLY A 342 40.87 6.71 -47.42
N LYS A 343 39.55 6.99 -47.46
CA LYS A 343 38.93 7.91 -48.44
C LYS A 343 38.17 9.07 -47.79
N THR A 344 37.55 8.83 -46.64
CA THR A 344 36.83 9.84 -45.86
C THR A 344 37.32 9.82 -44.42
N HIS A 345 37.36 11.02 -43.83
CA HIS A 345 37.58 11.19 -42.41
C HIS A 345 36.22 11.45 -41.76
N HIS A 346 35.89 10.69 -40.72
CA HIS A 346 34.71 10.94 -39.89
C HIS A 346 35.17 11.33 -38.51
N THR A 347 34.64 12.45 -38.00
CA THR A 347 34.89 12.88 -36.61
C THR A 347 33.62 12.65 -35.82
N TRP A 348 33.70 11.91 -34.72
CA TRP A 348 32.58 11.55 -33.86
C TRP A 348 32.70 12.23 -32.50
N ALA A 349 31.77 13.10 -32.14
CA ALA A 349 31.65 13.64 -30.80
C ALA A 349 30.94 12.65 -29.87
N ILE A 350 31.47 12.45 -28.68
CA ILE A 350 30.98 11.46 -27.71
C ILE A 350 30.14 12.15 -26.64
N ALA A 351 28.89 11.74 -26.48
CA ALA A 351 27.98 12.20 -25.43
C ALA A 351 27.60 11.06 -24.47
N LYS A 352 27.23 11.40 -23.24
CA LYS A 352 26.76 10.44 -22.22
C LYS A 352 25.24 10.33 -22.19
N SER A 353 24.53 11.33 -22.72
CA SER A 353 23.06 11.35 -22.74
C SER A 353 22.50 11.99 -24.02
N TYR A 354 21.20 11.81 -24.26
CA TYR A 354 20.50 12.43 -25.39
C TYR A 354 20.44 13.96 -25.27
N GLU A 355 20.41 14.49 -24.05
CA GLU A 355 20.46 15.93 -23.79
C GLU A 355 21.82 16.53 -24.13
N GLU A 356 22.91 15.86 -23.73
CA GLU A 356 24.27 16.27 -24.10
C GLU A 356 24.46 16.16 -25.62
N ALA A 357 23.97 15.08 -26.23
CA ALA A 357 24.00 14.89 -27.67
C ALA A 357 23.25 16.02 -28.41
N THR A 358 22.06 16.36 -27.93
CA THR A 358 21.27 17.48 -28.43
C THR A 358 22.02 18.80 -28.31
N ALA A 359 22.67 19.07 -27.17
CA ALA A 359 23.44 20.29 -26.97
C ALA A 359 24.63 20.41 -27.93
N ILE A 360 25.30 19.30 -28.24
CA ILE A 360 26.37 19.24 -29.25
C ILE A 360 25.83 19.62 -30.62
N VAL A 361 24.73 19.01 -31.05
CA VAL A 361 24.08 19.26 -32.35
C VAL A 361 23.58 20.71 -32.46
N GLN A 362 23.05 21.28 -31.37
CA GLN A 362 22.63 22.68 -31.33
C GLN A 362 23.81 23.64 -31.54
N ARG A 363 24.98 23.35 -30.95
CA ARG A 363 26.20 24.15 -31.15
C ARG A 363 26.79 23.98 -32.55
N LEU A 364 26.57 22.83 -33.19
CA LEU A 364 26.99 22.56 -34.57
C LEU A 364 25.97 23.05 -35.61
N ASN A 365 24.83 23.61 -35.21
CA ASN A 365 23.77 23.98 -36.14
C ASN A 365 24.28 24.99 -37.19
N GLY A 366 24.25 24.62 -38.46
CA GLY A 366 24.82 25.42 -39.56
C GLY A 366 26.33 25.33 -39.75
N HIS A 367 27.05 24.52 -38.96
CA HIS A 367 28.52 24.41 -38.95
C HIS A 367 29.05 22.97 -39.08
N TRP A 368 28.24 22.05 -39.60
CA TRP A 368 28.54 20.60 -39.74
C TRP A 368 29.73 20.24 -40.64
N ILE A 369 30.42 21.20 -41.27
CA ILE A 369 31.53 20.93 -42.21
C ILE A 369 32.86 21.49 -41.66
N SER A 370 32.89 22.11 -40.47
CA SER A 370 34.11 22.75 -39.96
C SER A 370 35.15 21.80 -39.33
N LEU A 371 34.96 20.48 -39.44
CA LEU A 371 35.68 19.45 -38.67
C LEU A 371 36.41 18.39 -39.53
N ASP A 372 36.59 18.65 -40.82
CA ASP A 372 37.40 17.80 -41.73
C ASP A 372 38.90 17.81 -41.41
#